data_AF-A0A9E5EUU1-F1
#
_entry.id   AF-A0A9E5EUU1-F1
#
_cell.length_a   1.000
_cell.length_b   1.000
_cell.length_c   1.000
_cell.angle_alpha   90.00
_cell.angle_beta   90.00
_cell.angle_gamma   90.00
#
_symmetry.space_group_name_H-M   'P 1'
#
loop_
_entity.id
_entity.type
_entity.pdbx_description
1 polymer ?
#
loop_
_entity_poly.entity_id
_entity_poly.type
_entity_poly.pdbx_seq_one_letter_code
_entity_poly.pdbx_strand_id
1 'polypeptide(L)'
;MVRFYLVVGMFLSLIVSVGAVQAPAEQNYKVFMPFLIREANAPVWLVQLKLGGEKTSGEVLASANQMPKATFENVSVKDGTISFDLKSKQGTFKFEGTLPKDKKEKIQGSVMIKDIVTPAILEPTTLTSLNAYDLNKEMIARADQPEYEVVKAALSLMAEAEIRKSKIEEVRSWADKAVKASENYGVKWKAQIGLEIAELLAPQKEYAPIALQYARQAERSLSDNDTVASKLKVLEILADALESSGKIDDAKEIQAKMEKMDTGIKPEPFAGRKSKSDRAVLVELFTGTECPPCVAADMAFDALPKAFKSSEVVVLQYHLHIPGPDPLTNPESENRAKYYGKQIEGTPAIFFNGKSAAGGGGPRDAAMEKFKEYKAVVEPLLEKGAAASLMASAKKVGEDVSISVEVKDLAEVGNNIRLNMVLVEKEVRYQGGNKQKKHHHVVRSFPAGVDGIAMMEKNGKKEAKVNLEELRKKWASYLDQIAKEEPFSGKGRPLNFTDLLVVVFIQNMATGEILQSAQVPVN
;
A
#
# COMPACT_ATOMS: atom_id res chain seq x y z
N MET A 1 58.04 85.42 6.43
CA MET A 1 56.98 86.08 5.65
C MET A 1 55.84 85.07 5.53
N VAL A 2 54.82 85.13 6.40
CA VAL A 2 53.52 85.80 6.13
C VAL A 2 52.88 85.19 4.87
N ARG A 3 51.78 84.41 4.96
CA ARG A 3 50.43 84.94 5.25
C ARG A 3 49.47 83.79 5.61
N PHE A 4 48.76 83.95 6.72
CA PHE A 4 47.52 83.25 7.04
C PHE A 4 46.40 83.73 6.11
N TYR A 5 45.59 82.82 5.58
CA TYR A 5 44.23 83.12 5.13
C TYR A 5 43.25 82.18 5.83
N LEU A 6 42.36 82.80 6.58
CA LEU A 6 41.20 82.26 7.26
C LEU A 6 40.15 81.88 6.20
N VAL A 7 39.70 80.62 6.16
CA VAL A 7 38.48 80.23 5.45
C VAL A 7 37.54 79.59 6.45
N VAL A 8 36.41 80.26 6.64
CA VAL A 8 35.30 79.89 7.52
C VAL A 8 34.65 78.60 7.00
N GLY A 9 34.61 77.58 7.85
CA GLY A 9 33.95 76.32 7.57
C GLY A 9 32.43 76.44 7.66
N MET A 10 31.75 76.18 6.55
CA MET A 10 30.31 75.95 6.50
C MET A 10 30.11 74.44 6.21
N PHE A 11 30.05 73.63 7.26
CA PHE A 11 29.69 72.22 7.14
C PHE A 11 28.17 72.12 6.98
N LEU A 12 27.74 71.98 5.72
CA LEU A 12 26.39 71.58 5.37
C LEU A 12 26.19 70.13 5.83
N SER A 13 25.41 69.92 6.88
CA SER A 13 24.98 68.59 7.32
C SER A 13 24.03 68.02 6.26
N LEU A 14 24.55 67.19 5.37
CA LEU A 14 23.76 66.29 4.53
C LEU A 14 23.05 65.27 5.44
N ILE A 15 21.78 65.52 5.72
CA ILE A 15 20.87 64.51 6.24
C ILE A 15 20.68 63.51 5.10
N VAL A 16 21.35 62.36 5.18
CA VAL A 16 21.01 61.19 4.36
C VAL A 16 19.66 60.72 4.88
N SER A 17 18.60 60.96 4.12
CA SER A 17 17.31 60.32 4.36
C SER A 17 17.50 58.82 4.22
N VAL A 18 17.39 58.10 5.34
CA VAL A 18 17.22 56.64 5.33
C VAL A 18 15.93 56.39 4.58
N GLY A 19 16.02 55.82 3.38
CA GLY A 19 14.86 55.47 2.57
C GLY A 19 13.90 54.61 3.38
N ALA A 20 12.65 55.04 3.46
CA ALA A 20 11.61 54.37 4.24
C ALA A 20 11.47 52.90 3.82
N VAL A 21 11.54 52.00 4.81
CA VAL A 21 11.28 50.57 4.68
C VAL A 21 9.84 50.38 4.21
N GLN A 22 9.63 49.96 2.96
CA GLN A 22 8.29 49.69 2.41
C GLN A 22 7.86 48.27 2.72
N ALA A 23 7.46 48.02 3.98
CA ALA A 23 6.60 46.88 4.25
C ALA A 23 5.22 47.12 3.57
N PRO A 24 4.60 46.09 2.97
CA PRO A 24 3.25 46.20 2.42
C PRO A 24 2.26 46.49 3.56
N ALA A 25 1.25 47.33 3.29
CA ALA A 25 0.24 47.72 4.28
C ALA A 25 -0.47 46.52 4.94
N GLU A 26 -0.59 45.40 4.21
CA GLU A 26 -1.12 44.12 4.70
C GLU A 26 -0.47 42.96 3.93
N GLN A 27 0.04 41.93 4.63
CA GLN A 27 0.70 40.78 4.03
C GLN A 27 0.63 39.53 4.91
N ASN A 28 0.38 38.38 4.29
CA ASN A 28 0.39 37.09 4.97
C ASN A 28 1.78 36.45 4.92
N TYR A 29 2.15 35.75 5.98
CA TYR A 29 3.42 35.07 6.13
C TYR A 29 3.24 33.65 6.68
N LYS A 30 3.86 32.68 6.01
CA LYS A 30 4.09 31.34 6.56
C LYS A 30 5.21 31.43 7.58
N VAL A 31 4.94 30.97 8.81
CA VAL A 31 5.93 30.90 9.89
C VAL A 31 6.61 29.53 9.84
N PHE A 32 7.93 29.50 9.77
CA PHE A 32 8.75 28.28 9.85
C PHE A 32 9.61 28.33 11.12
N MET A 33 9.69 27.21 11.83
CA MET A 33 10.54 27.02 13.01
C MET A 33 11.34 25.71 12.84
N PRO A 34 12.48 25.74 12.11
CA PRO A 34 13.19 24.54 11.66
C PRO A 34 13.64 23.57 12.76
N PHE A 35 13.82 24.05 13.98
CA PHE A 35 14.28 23.25 15.13
C PHE A 35 13.14 22.75 16.03
N LEU A 36 11.90 23.19 15.79
CA LEU A 36 10.76 22.78 16.62
C LEU A 36 10.09 21.49 16.11
N ILE A 37 10.10 21.26 14.80
CA ILE A 37 9.51 20.09 14.16
C ILE A 37 10.55 19.35 13.33
N ARG A 38 10.44 18.01 13.27
CA ARG A 38 11.37 17.17 12.48
C ARG A 38 11.32 17.47 10.98
N GLU A 39 10.22 18.02 10.49
CA GLU A 39 10.05 18.47 9.11
C GLU A 39 10.42 19.95 8.99
N ALA A 40 11.71 20.25 8.81
CA ALA A 40 12.25 21.61 8.78
C ALA A 40 11.59 22.55 7.74
N ASN A 41 10.90 21.98 6.73
CA ASN A 41 10.29 22.70 5.60
C ASN A 41 8.76 22.82 5.69
N ALA A 42 8.13 22.52 6.84
CA ALA A 42 6.69 22.68 7.02
C ALA A 42 6.34 23.96 7.83
N PRO A 43 5.40 24.80 7.38
CA PRO A 43 4.98 25.96 8.15
C PRO A 43 4.13 25.54 9.35
N VAL A 44 4.37 26.19 10.49
CA VAL A 44 3.71 25.89 11.78
C VAL A 44 2.50 26.78 12.04
N TRP A 45 2.57 28.03 11.56
CA TRP A 45 1.47 29.00 11.59
C TRP A 45 1.44 29.81 10.29
N LEU A 46 0.29 30.41 10.05
CA LEU A 46 0.09 31.43 9.03
C LEU A 46 -0.38 32.70 9.75
N VAL A 47 0.36 33.79 9.59
CA VAL A 47 0.06 35.07 10.23
C VAL A 47 -0.18 36.13 9.18
N GLN A 48 -1.07 37.08 9.46
CA GLN A 48 -1.21 38.30 8.67
C GLN A 48 -0.64 39.46 9.47
N LEU A 49 0.17 40.28 8.82
CA LEU A 49 0.73 41.50 9.38
C LEU A 49 0.19 42.70 8.62
N LYS A 50 -0.26 43.72 9.35
CA LYS A 50 -0.71 45.01 8.80
C LYS A 50 0.28 46.09 9.21
N LEU A 51 1.17 46.42 8.28
CA LEU A 51 2.33 47.28 8.49
C LEU A 51 2.14 48.60 7.73
N GLY A 52 1.47 49.59 8.34
CA GLY A 52 1.28 50.94 7.78
C GLY A 52 -0.10 51.53 8.12
N GLY A 53 -0.14 52.81 8.52
CA GLY A 53 -1.35 53.51 9.03
C GLY A 53 -1.15 54.08 10.44
N GLU A 54 -2.23 54.42 11.15
CA GLU A 54 -2.17 54.92 12.54
C GLU A 54 -1.79 53.84 13.58
N LYS A 55 -1.88 52.53 13.25
CA LYS A 55 -1.54 51.41 14.16
C LYS A 55 -1.03 50.18 13.41
N THR A 56 0.04 49.57 13.92
CA THR A 56 0.52 48.23 13.52
C THR A 56 -0.32 47.15 14.19
N SER A 57 -0.73 46.12 13.44
CA SER A 57 -1.50 44.99 13.97
C SER A 57 -1.18 43.68 13.24
N GLY A 58 -1.69 42.57 13.75
CA GLY A 58 -1.60 41.27 13.09
C GLY A 58 -2.58 40.24 13.68
N GLU A 59 -2.70 39.11 13.00
CA GLU A 59 -3.58 38.01 13.38
C GLU A 59 -3.00 36.65 12.97
N VAL A 60 -3.41 35.59 13.65
CA VAL A 60 -3.12 34.21 13.25
C VAL A 60 -4.27 33.70 12.37
N LEU A 61 -4.00 33.50 11.09
CA LEU A 61 -4.97 33.01 10.11
C LEU A 61 -5.17 31.50 10.20
N ALA A 62 -4.09 30.74 10.42
CA ALA A 62 -4.13 29.29 10.51
C ALA A 62 -3.00 28.72 11.36
N SER A 63 -3.21 27.49 11.86
CA SER A 63 -2.22 26.69 12.58
C SER A 63 -2.12 25.32 11.93
N ALA A 64 -0.92 24.77 11.81
CA ALA A 64 -0.75 23.38 11.36
C ALA A 64 -1.42 22.40 12.35
N ASN A 65 -1.88 21.24 11.88
CA ASN A 65 -2.64 20.28 12.70
C ASN A 65 -1.90 19.84 13.99
N GLN A 66 -0.58 19.76 13.93
CA GLN A 66 0.30 19.38 15.05
C GLN A 66 0.64 20.53 15.99
N MET A 67 0.23 21.76 15.65
CA MET A 67 0.54 22.97 16.39
C MET A 67 -0.68 23.47 17.15
N PRO A 68 -0.52 23.96 18.39
CA PRO A 68 -1.62 24.56 19.11
C PRO A 68 -2.09 25.83 18.38
N LYS A 69 -3.40 26.10 18.45
CA LYS A 69 -3.95 27.39 18.05
C LYS A 69 -3.26 28.50 18.83
N ALA A 70 -2.84 29.55 18.13
CA ALA A 70 -2.18 30.70 18.72
C ALA A 70 -3.02 31.98 18.52
N THR A 71 -2.88 32.92 19.45
CA THR A 71 -3.35 34.30 19.31
C THR A 71 -2.17 35.24 19.07
N PHE A 72 -2.40 36.31 18.32
CA PHE A 72 -1.39 37.31 17.99
C PHE A 72 -1.46 38.48 18.97
N GLU A 73 -0.34 38.82 19.63
CA GLU A 73 -0.26 39.86 20.66
C GLU A 73 1.03 40.71 20.48
N ASN A 74 1.08 41.88 21.11
CA ASN A 74 2.31 42.67 21.32
C ASN A 74 3.18 43.00 20.08
N VAL A 75 2.56 43.33 18.94
CA VAL A 75 3.33 43.73 17.76
C VAL A 75 3.95 45.12 17.87
N SER A 76 5.21 45.23 17.49
CA SER A 76 5.91 46.51 17.40
C SER A 76 6.88 46.52 16.22
N VAL A 77 7.13 47.71 15.65
CA VAL A 77 8.17 47.94 14.65
C VAL A 77 9.05 49.08 15.14
N LYS A 78 10.33 48.83 15.31
CA LYS A 78 11.31 49.83 15.77
C LYS A 78 12.63 49.63 15.04
N ASP A 79 13.20 50.72 14.50
CA ASP A 79 14.51 50.73 13.84
C ASP A 79 14.68 49.63 12.76
N GLY A 80 13.61 49.35 12.00
CA GLY A 80 13.59 48.31 10.96
C GLY A 80 13.43 46.87 11.49
N THR A 81 13.27 46.68 12.79
CA THR A 81 13.02 45.38 13.43
C THR A 81 11.55 45.25 13.79
N ILE A 82 10.95 44.11 13.47
CA ILE A 82 9.58 43.75 13.88
C ILE A 82 9.65 42.73 15.02
N SER A 83 8.81 42.93 16.03
CA SER A 83 8.59 41.96 17.11
C SER A 83 7.09 41.70 17.30
N PHE A 84 6.71 40.49 17.71
CA PHE A 84 5.33 40.15 18.12
C PHE A 84 5.31 38.85 18.92
N ASP A 85 4.22 38.60 19.63
CA ASP A 85 4.00 37.41 20.43
C ASP A 85 2.93 36.51 19.78
N LEU A 86 3.21 35.22 19.69
CA LEU A 86 2.21 34.18 19.40
C LEU A 86 1.95 33.39 20.67
N LYS A 87 0.76 33.57 21.27
CA LYS A 87 0.40 32.94 22.53
C LYS A 87 -0.43 31.69 22.29
N SER A 88 0.00 30.56 22.84
CA SER A 88 -0.73 29.30 22.75
C SER A 88 -0.75 28.56 24.09
N LYS A 89 -1.45 27.42 24.15
CA LYS A 89 -1.44 26.55 25.33
C LYS A 89 -0.05 26.02 25.72
N GLN A 90 0.92 26.05 24.80
CA GLN A 90 2.29 25.58 25.06
C GLN A 90 3.21 26.68 25.63
N GLY A 91 2.78 27.94 25.58
CA GLY A 91 3.55 29.10 26.01
C GLY A 91 3.43 30.27 25.03
N THR A 92 4.17 31.33 25.31
CA THR A 92 4.30 32.50 24.43
C THR A 92 5.57 32.35 23.59
N PHE A 93 5.41 32.43 22.28
CA PHE A 93 6.47 32.42 21.28
C PHE A 93 6.74 33.87 20.88
N LYS A 94 7.85 34.43 21.34
CA LYS A 94 8.19 35.84 21.09
C LYS A 94 9.08 35.93 19.85
N PHE A 95 8.53 36.42 18.74
CA PHE A 95 9.27 36.59 17.50
C PHE A 95 9.96 37.95 17.46
N GLU A 96 11.17 37.98 16.92
CA GLU A 96 11.89 39.19 16.52
C GLU A 96 12.64 38.94 15.21
N GLY A 97 12.57 39.88 14.26
CA GLY A 97 13.27 39.79 12.97
C GLY A 97 13.41 41.12 12.25
N THR A 98 14.35 41.19 11.31
CA THR A 98 14.62 42.42 10.54
C THR A 98 13.73 42.48 9.31
N LEU A 99 13.01 43.60 9.12
CA LEU A 99 12.19 43.81 7.93
C LEU A 99 13.08 43.95 6.68
N PRO A 100 12.81 43.18 5.60
CA PRO A 100 13.57 43.27 4.37
C PRO A 100 13.25 44.56 3.62
N LYS A 101 14.12 44.90 2.65
CA LYS A 101 13.92 46.06 1.76
C LYS A 101 12.89 45.76 0.67
N ASP A 102 12.83 44.51 0.19
CA ASP A 102 11.81 44.04 -0.73
C ASP A 102 10.76 43.21 0.03
N LYS A 103 9.49 43.56 -0.13
CA LYS A 103 8.35 42.85 0.45
C LYS A 103 8.23 41.37 0.03
N LYS A 104 8.90 40.96 -1.05
CA LYS A 104 8.95 39.56 -1.51
C LYS A 104 9.98 38.72 -0.76
N GLU A 105 10.92 39.36 -0.07
CA GLU A 105 11.95 38.66 0.69
C GLU A 105 11.40 38.11 2.01
N LYS A 106 12.05 37.06 2.51
CA LYS A 106 11.72 36.42 3.79
C LYS A 106 12.19 37.30 4.95
N ILE A 107 11.44 37.32 6.04
CA ILE A 107 11.91 37.91 7.30
C ILE A 107 12.64 36.80 8.06
N GLN A 108 13.96 36.93 8.18
CA GLN A 108 14.76 36.05 9.02
C GLN A 108 14.80 36.63 10.44
N GLY A 109 14.59 35.76 11.42
CA GLY A 109 14.50 36.17 12.81
C GLY A 109 14.71 35.02 13.78
N SER A 110 14.31 35.26 15.02
CA SER A 110 14.33 34.26 16.07
C SER A 110 13.03 34.26 16.85
N VAL A 111 12.73 33.11 17.46
CA VAL A 111 11.63 32.95 18.40
C VAL A 111 12.20 32.53 19.74
N MET A 112 11.80 33.24 20.79
CA MET A 112 12.04 32.85 22.17
C MET A 112 10.82 32.10 22.73
N ILE A 113 11.05 30.91 23.28
CA ILE A 113 10.05 30.13 24.04
C ILE A 113 10.69 29.52 25.28
N LYS A 114 10.14 29.81 26.46
CA LYS A 114 10.63 29.26 27.76
C LYS A 114 12.17 29.31 27.87
N ASP A 115 12.72 30.49 27.59
CA ASP A 115 14.16 30.83 27.61
C ASP A 115 15.03 30.19 26.52
N ILE A 116 14.45 29.44 25.58
CA ILE A 116 15.15 28.90 24.41
C ILE A 116 14.94 29.84 23.22
N VAL A 117 16.04 30.30 22.62
CA VAL A 117 16.02 31.08 21.37
C VAL A 117 16.33 30.15 20.20
N THR A 118 15.43 30.10 19.22
CA THR A 118 15.58 29.29 18.00
C THR A 118 15.39 30.16 16.76
N PRO A 119 16.07 29.86 15.64
CA PRO A 119 15.78 30.49 14.35
C PRO A 119 14.32 30.33 13.92
N ALA A 120 13.78 31.38 13.31
CA ALA A 120 12.46 31.38 12.68
C ALA A 120 12.49 32.18 11.38
N ILE A 121 11.61 31.81 10.44
CA ILE A 121 11.52 32.44 9.13
C ILE A 121 10.06 32.78 8.85
N LEU A 122 9.79 34.01 8.42
CA LEU A 122 8.51 34.41 7.86
C LEU A 122 8.64 34.51 6.34
N GLU A 123 7.96 33.62 5.62
CA GLU A 123 7.93 33.63 4.16
C GLU A 123 6.64 34.29 3.66
N PRO A 124 6.71 35.38 2.86
CA PRO A 124 5.53 36.02 2.30
C PRO A 124 4.67 35.05 1.48
N THR A 125 3.36 35.09 1.65
CA THR A 125 2.41 34.22 0.94
C THR A 125 1.11 34.93 0.62
N THR A 126 0.37 34.46 -0.38
CA THR A 126 -1.02 34.88 -0.63
C THR A 126 -2.04 33.93 0.00
N LEU A 127 -1.58 32.85 0.64
CA LEU A 127 -2.46 31.86 1.25
C LEU A 127 -3.15 32.42 2.49
N THR A 128 -4.36 31.93 2.74
CA THR A 128 -5.17 32.22 3.94
C THR A 128 -5.38 30.97 4.81
N SER A 129 -4.88 29.82 4.37
CA SER A 129 -4.92 28.57 5.13
C SER A 129 -3.61 27.78 4.95
N LEU A 130 -3.41 26.76 5.80
CA LEU A 130 -2.27 25.84 5.74
C LEU A 130 -2.69 24.42 5.29
N ASN A 131 -3.73 24.31 4.46
CA ASN A 131 -4.07 23.00 3.91
C ASN A 131 -2.99 22.56 2.91
N ALA A 132 -2.75 21.25 2.85
CA ALA A 132 -1.65 20.68 2.05
C ALA A 132 -1.78 20.99 0.55
N TYR A 133 -3.00 21.00 0.02
CA TYR A 133 -3.26 21.27 -1.40
C TYR A 133 -2.81 22.68 -1.81
N ASP A 134 -3.21 23.71 -1.05
CA ASP A 134 -2.84 25.10 -1.34
C ASP A 134 -1.33 25.35 -1.14
N LEU A 135 -0.74 24.74 -0.11
CA LEU A 135 0.71 24.79 0.13
C LEU A 135 1.47 24.17 -1.05
N ASN A 136 1.04 23.01 -1.52
CA ASN A 136 1.65 22.34 -2.67
C ASN A 136 1.46 23.18 -3.94
N LYS A 137 0.29 23.79 -4.20
CA LYS A 137 0.10 24.68 -5.36
C LYS A 137 1.03 25.88 -5.32
N GLU A 138 1.15 26.55 -4.17
CA GLU A 138 2.08 27.69 -4.03
C GLU A 138 3.54 27.25 -4.22
N MET A 139 3.93 26.11 -3.64
CA MET A 139 5.28 25.57 -3.78
C MET A 139 5.62 25.27 -5.25
N ILE A 140 4.73 24.58 -5.96
CA ILE A 140 4.90 24.28 -7.38
C ILE A 140 4.93 25.57 -8.21
N ALA A 141 4.15 26.59 -7.88
CA ALA A 141 4.15 27.87 -8.57
C ALA A 141 5.45 28.66 -8.37
N ARG A 142 6.08 28.53 -7.20
CA ARG A 142 7.31 29.23 -6.83
C ARG A 142 8.61 28.46 -7.11
N ALA A 143 8.50 27.16 -7.37
CA ALA A 143 9.66 26.30 -7.64
C ALA A 143 10.47 26.84 -8.83
N ASP A 144 11.68 27.30 -8.54
CA ASP A 144 12.67 27.78 -9.50
C ASP A 144 13.76 26.73 -9.78
N GLN A 145 13.96 25.80 -8.84
CA GLN A 145 14.88 24.67 -8.97
C GLN A 145 14.17 23.30 -9.02
N PRO A 146 14.77 22.29 -9.69
CA PRO A 146 14.23 20.94 -9.75
C PRO A 146 14.65 20.15 -8.49
N GLU A 147 13.81 20.22 -7.44
CA GLU A 147 14.05 19.56 -6.14
C GLU A 147 13.10 18.37 -5.89
N TYR A 148 13.47 17.46 -4.99
CA TYR A 148 12.66 16.27 -4.68
C TYR A 148 11.26 16.64 -4.15
N GLU A 149 11.19 17.72 -3.36
CA GLU A 149 9.98 18.28 -2.80
C GLU A 149 8.97 18.62 -3.90
N VAL A 150 9.43 19.18 -5.03
CA VAL A 150 8.59 19.52 -6.20
C VAL A 150 7.91 18.26 -6.75
N VAL A 151 8.64 17.14 -6.82
CA VAL A 151 8.06 15.85 -7.23
C VAL A 151 6.94 15.43 -6.28
N LYS A 152 7.21 15.43 -4.97
CA LYS A 152 6.24 15.03 -3.94
C LYS A 152 4.98 15.89 -3.97
N ALA A 153 5.13 17.21 -4.04
CA ALA A 153 4.00 18.14 -4.10
C ALA A 153 3.18 17.96 -5.38
N ALA A 154 3.83 17.80 -6.53
CA ALA A 154 3.13 17.58 -7.79
C ALA A 154 2.32 16.28 -7.80
N LEU A 155 2.90 15.16 -7.35
CA LEU A 155 2.19 13.88 -7.23
C LEU A 155 0.99 13.99 -6.28
N SER A 156 1.15 14.68 -5.15
CA SER A 156 0.06 14.94 -4.20
C SER A 156 -1.07 15.77 -4.82
N LEU A 157 -0.76 16.79 -5.63
CA LEU A 157 -1.78 17.58 -6.33
C LEU A 157 -2.52 16.74 -7.39
N MET A 158 -1.80 15.88 -8.12
CA MET A 158 -2.40 14.99 -9.12
C MET A 158 -3.32 13.94 -8.50
N ALA A 159 -2.98 13.41 -7.33
CA ALA A 159 -3.84 12.46 -6.60
C ALA A 159 -5.19 13.09 -6.15
N GLU A 160 -5.21 14.40 -5.90
CA GLU A 160 -6.44 15.13 -5.52
C GLU A 160 -7.14 15.80 -6.73
N ALA A 161 -6.61 15.68 -7.94
CA ALA A 161 -7.01 16.52 -9.06
C ALA A 161 -8.51 16.42 -9.39
N GLU A 162 -9.06 15.21 -9.46
CA GLU A 162 -10.48 14.95 -9.77
C GLU A 162 -11.41 15.46 -8.65
N ILE A 163 -11.05 15.20 -7.38
CA ILE A 163 -11.79 15.68 -6.21
C ILE A 163 -11.86 17.21 -6.20
N ARG A 164 -10.75 17.85 -6.59
CA ARG A 164 -10.61 19.32 -6.65
C ARG A 164 -11.09 19.92 -7.96
N LYS A 165 -11.48 19.10 -8.94
CA LYS A 165 -11.86 19.52 -10.30
C LYS A 165 -10.81 20.46 -10.91
N SER A 166 -9.56 20.07 -10.79
CA SER A 166 -8.42 20.86 -11.27
C SER A 166 -8.46 20.96 -12.79
N LYS A 167 -8.04 22.08 -13.35
CA LYS A 167 -8.01 22.22 -14.81
C LYS A 167 -6.96 21.29 -15.41
N ILE A 168 -7.26 20.66 -16.54
CA ILE A 168 -6.33 19.73 -17.21
C ILE A 168 -4.97 20.38 -17.52
N GLU A 169 -4.92 21.68 -17.81
CA GLU A 169 -3.67 22.42 -18.04
C GLU A 169 -2.83 22.56 -16.76
N GLU A 170 -3.48 22.72 -15.59
CA GLU A 170 -2.78 22.75 -14.30
C GLU A 170 -2.19 21.38 -13.99
N VAL A 171 -2.99 20.32 -14.16
CA VAL A 171 -2.55 18.93 -13.94
C VAL A 171 -1.38 18.57 -14.86
N ARG A 172 -1.44 18.98 -16.13
CA ARG A 172 -0.32 18.82 -17.08
C ARG A 172 0.93 19.55 -16.60
N SER A 173 0.78 20.79 -16.13
CA SER A 173 1.91 21.56 -15.58
C SER A 173 2.53 20.88 -14.35
N TRP A 174 1.72 20.27 -13.48
CA TRP A 174 2.23 19.52 -12.33
C TRP A 174 3.02 18.28 -12.76
N ALA A 175 2.49 17.50 -13.71
CA ALA A 175 3.17 16.34 -14.27
C ALA A 175 4.53 16.72 -14.90
N ASP A 176 4.55 17.77 -15.74
CA ASP A 176 5.77 18.22 -16.40
C ASP A 176 6.83 18.71 -15.39
N LYS A 177 6.39 19.41 -14.34
CA LYS A 177 7.28 19.86 -13.25
C LYS A 177 7.82 18.70 -12.43
N ALA A 178 7.00 17.68 -12.12
CA ALA A 178 7.45 16.48 -11.44
C ALA A 178 8.54 15.76 -12.25
N VAL A 179 8.31 15.57 -13.55
CA VAL A 179 9.27 14.93 -14.44
C VAL A 179 10.54 15.75 -14.56
N LYS A 180 10.45 17.07 -14.76
CA LYS A 180 11.63 17.95 -14.80
C LYS A 180 12.42 17.91 -13.49
N ALA A 181 11.74 17.93 -12.35
CA ALA A 181 12.37 17.81 -11.03
C ALA A 181 13.08 16.48 -10.81
N SER A 182 12.57 15.40 -11.41
CA SER A 182 13.17 14.07 -11.32
C SER A 182 14.46 13.90 -12.14
N GLU A 183 14.72 14.75 -13.14
CA GLU A 183 15.87 14.61 -14.06
C GLU A 183 17.22 14.64 -13.33
N ASN A 184 17.32 15.41 -12.25
CA ASN A 184 18.52 15.57 -11.43
C ASN A 184 18.93 14.28 -10.69
N TYR A 185 18.05 13.28 -10.60
CA TYR A 185 18.27 12.03 -9.87
C TYR A 185 18.49 10.83 -10.81
N GLY A 186 18.64 11.09 -12.10
CA GLY A 186 18.98 10.08 -13.11
C GLY A 186 17.78 9.42 -13.78
N VAL A 187 18.07 8.70 -14.87
CA VAL A 187 17.07 8.18 -15.81
C VAL A 187 16.09 7.18 -15.20
N LYS A 188 16.53 6.37 -14.23
CA LYS A 188 15.67 5.40 -13.54
C LYS A 188 14.61 6.09 -12.69
N TRP A 189 15.00 7.12 -11.94
CA TRP A 189 14.06 7.89 -11.13
C TRP A 189 13.07 8.66 -12.01
N LYS A 190 13.56 9.28 -13.09
CA LYS A 190 12.69 9.94 -14.07
C LYS A 190 11.64 9.00 -14.67
N ALA A 191 12.06 7.79 -15.06
CA ALA A 191 11.15 6.78 -15.59
C ALA A 191 10.10 6.35 -14.55
N GLN A 192 10.51 6.17 -13.29
CA GLN A 192 9.61 5.85 -12.18
C GLN A 192 8.56 6.94 -11.97
N ILE A 193 8.96 8.22 -11.97
CA ILE A 193 8.01 9.34 -11.83
C ILE A 193 7.04 9.42 -13.01
N GLY A 194 7.50 9.21 -14.24
CA GLY A 194 6.60 9.11 -15.39
C GLY A 194 5.54 8.01 -15.21
N LEU A 195 5.96 6.84 -14.71
CA LEU A 195 5.05 5.73 -14.46
C LEU A 195 4.04 6.03 -13.33
N GLU A 196 4.49 6.64 -12.23
CA GLU A 196 3.59 7.05 -11.13
C GLU A 196 2.57 8.10 -11.57
N ILE A 197 2.95 9.04 -12.43
CA ILE A 197 2.01 10.01 -13.03
C ILE A 197 0.92 9.27 -13.82
N ALA A 198 1.33 8.30 -14.64
CA ALA A 198 0.39 7.52 -15.43
C ALA A 198 -0.57 6.73 -14.53
N GLU A 199 -0.05 6.08 -13.49
CA GLU A 199 -0.83 5.29 -12.53
C GLU A 199 -1.84 6.17 -11.75
N LEU A 200 -1.42 7.35 -11.28
CA LEU A 200 -2.29 8.27 -10.53
C LEU A 200 -3.42 8.87 -11.38
N LEU A 201 -3.13 9.17 -12.65
CA LEU A 201 -4.06 9.90 -13.52
C LEU A 201 -4.94 8.98 -14.39
N ALA A 202 -4.54 7.73 -14.65
CA ALA A 202 -5.32 6.81 -15.49
C ALA A 202 -6.74 6.53 -14.95
N PRO A 203 -6.97 6.38 -13.63
CA PRO A 203 -8.32 6.21 -13.09
C PRO A 203 -9.19 7.47 -13.19
N GLN A 204 -8.58 8.65 -13.33
CA GLN A 204 -9.26 9.95 -13.37
C GLN A 204 -9.61 10.29 -14.82
N LYS A 205 -10.86 10.02 -15.23
CA LYS A 205 -11.30 10.07 -16.65
C LYS A 205 -10.92 11.35 -17.39
N GLU A 206 -11.01 12.51 -16.74
CA GLU A 206 -10.67 13.80 -17.35
C GLU A 206 -9.17 13.92 -17.69
N TYR A 207 -8.30 13.27 -16.91
CA TYR A 207 -6.85 13.37 -17.04
C TYR A 207 -6.20 12.15 -17.70
N ALA A 208 -6.99 11.14 -18.08
CA ALA A 208 -6.53 9.96 -18.80
C ALA A 208 -5.65 10.26 -20.03
N PRO A 209 -5.87 11.34 -20.81
CA PRO A 209 -4.95 11.70 -21.91
C PRO A 209 -3.52 12.02 -21.45
N ILE A 210 -3.35 12.63 -20.26
CA ILE A 210 -2.04 12.89 -19.66
C ILE A 210 -1.42 11.56 -19.21
N ALA A 211 -2.20 10.71 -18.54
CA ALA A 211 -1.76 9.38 -18.14
C ALA A 211 -1.25 8.55 -19.32
N LEU A 212 -1.99 8.55 -20.43
CA LEU A 212 -1.65 7.82 -21.64
C LEU A 212 -0.33 8.29 -22.27
N GLN A 213 -0.05 9.59 -22.23
CA GLN A 213 1.23 10.13 -22.71
C GLN A 213 2.40 9.51 -21.94
N TYR A 214 2.34 9.53 -20.61
CA TYR A 214 3.41 9.01 -19.75
C TYR A 214 3.50 7.48 -19.78
N ALA A 215 2.36 6.78 -19.86
CA ALA A 215 2.35 5.32 -20.01
C ALA A 215 3.01 4.87 -21.33
N ARG A 216 2.74 5.57 -22.44
CA ARG A 216 3.41 5.30 -23.73
C ARG A 216 4.90 5.61 -23.69
N GLN A 217 5.31 6.62 -22.95
CA GLN A 217 6.74 6.91 -22.76
C GLN A 217 7.42 5.79 -21.96
N ALA A 218 6.78 5.29 -20.91
CA ALA A 218 7.27 4.17 -20.12
C ALA A 218 7.36 2.89 -20.98
N GLU A 219 6.34 2.57 -21.78
CA GLU A 219 6.35 1.42 -22.69
C GLU A 219 7.52 1.49 -23.68
N ARG A 220 7.76 2.64 -24.31
CA ARG A 220 8.88 2.85 -25.25
C ARG A 220 10.25 2.73 -24.59
N SER A 221 10.31 2.87 -23.28
CA SER A 221 11.55 2.76 -22.51
C SER A 221 11.83 1.32 -22.07
N LEU A 222 10.90 0.39 -22.27
CA LEU A 222 11.13 -1.03 -22.02
C LEU A 222 12.17 -1.59 -22.97
N SER A 223 13.04 -2.42 -22.42
CA SER A 223 14.09 -3.16 -23.11
C SER A 223 13.88 -4.67 -22.96
N ASP A 224 14.56 -5.46 -23.80
CA ASP A 224 14.49 -6.92 -23.69
C ASP A 224 15.07 -7.44 -22.36
N ASN A 225 16.01 -6.70 -21.76
CA ASN A 225 16.63 -7.02 -20.48
C ASN A 225 15.72 -6.77 -19.27
N ASP A 226 14.61 -6.04 -19.44
CA ASP A 226 13.67 -5.84 -18.34
C ASP A 226 12.94 -7.13 -17.98
N THR A 227 12.71 -7.32 -16.69
CA THR A 227 11.99 -8.50 -16.20
C THR A 227 10.56 -8.53 -16.75
N VAL A 228 10.00 -9.73 -16.89
CA VAL A 228 8.60 -9.88 -17.31
C VAL A 228 7.65 -9.11 -16.38
N ALA A 229 7.93 -9.10 -15.08
CA ALA A 229 7.12 -8.36 -14.12
C ALA A 229 7.17 -6.84 -14.35
N SER A 230 8.35 -6.27 -14.60
CA SER A 230 8.50 -4.84 -14.93
C SER A 230 7.78 -4.48 -16.22
N LYS A 231 7.91 -5.31 -17.26
CA LYS A 231 7.18 -5.15 -18.54
C LYS A 231 5.68 -5.16 -18.31
N LEU A 232 5.17 -6.12 -17.54
CA LEU A 232 3.74 -6.23 -17.24
C LEU A 232 3.22 -5.03 -16.47
N LYS A 233 3.95 -4.52 -15.47
CA LYS A 233 3.53 -3.32 -14.73
C LYS A 233 3.29 -2.14 -15.67
N VAL A 234 4.24 -1.89 -16.57
CA VAL A 234 4.14 -0.80 -17.56
C VAL A 234 2.98 -1.03 -18.52
N LEU A 235 2.79 -2.26 -19.01
CA LEU A 235 1.71 -2.61 -19.93
C LEU A 235 0.33 -2.58 -19.27
N GLU A 236 0.22 -2.93 -17.99
CA GLU A 236 -1.02 -2.82 -17.19
C GLU A 236 -1.45 -1.35 -17.10
N ILE A 237 -0.54 -0.46 -16.68
CA ILE A 237 -0.82 0.98 -16.60
C ILE A 237 -1.15 1.56 -17.98
N LEU A 238 -0.47 1.12 -19.04
CA LEU A 238 -0.79 1.53 -20.40
C LEU A 238 -2.17 1.06 -20.84
N ALA A 239 -2.55 -0.19 -20.56
CA ALA A 239 -3.87 -0.70 -20.88
C ALA A 239 -4.97 0.09 -20.16
N ASP A 240 -4.80 0.34 -18.85
CA ASP A 240 -5.76 1.13 -18.07
C ASP A 240 -5.86 2.57 -18.60
N ALA A 241 -4.73 3.22 -18.93
CA ALA A 241 -4.74 4.56 -19.51
C ALA A 241 -5.39 4.60 -20.92
N LEU A 242 -5.20 3.55 -21.73
CA LEU A 242 -5.86 3.40 -23.03
C LEU A 242 -7.37 3.24 -22.87
N GLU A 243 -7.82 2.37 -21.95
CA GLU A 243 -9.24 2.16 -21.66
C GLU A 243 -9.92 3.46 -21.19
N SER A 244 -9.33 4.14 -20.20
CA SER A 244 -9.84 5.41 -19.67
C SER A 244 -9.82 6.54 -20.72
N SER A 245 -8.93 6.46 -21.71
CA SER A 245 -8.89 7.39 -22.85
C SER A 245 -9.83 7.01 -24.00
N GLY A 246 -10.68 5.98 -23.82
CA GLY A 246 -11.63 5.50 -24.83
C GLY A 246 -10.99 4.69 -25.98
N LYS A 247 -9.72 4.30 -25.86
CA LYS A 247 -8.98 3.52 -26.86
C LYS A 247 -9.05 2.01 -26.57
N ILE A 248 -10.28 1.49 -26.58
CA ILE A 248 -10.57 0.13 -26.12
C ILE A 248 -9.88 -0.95 -26.95
N ASP A 249 -9.76 -0.77 -28.27
CA ASP A 249 -9.13 -1.79 -29.12
C ASP A 249 -7.61 -1.84 -28.93
N ASP A 250 -6.94 -0.68 -28.83
CA ASP A 250 -5.52 -0.61 -28.44
C ASP A 250 -5.29 -1.29 -27.07
N ALA A 251 -6.19 -1.06 -26.10
CA ALA A 251 -6.08 -1.68 -24.78
C ALA A 251 -6.17 -3.22 -24.84
N LYS A 252 -7.11 -3.76 -25.64
CA LYS A 252 -7.24 -5.20 -25.87
C LYS A 252 -5.99 -5.80 -26.51
N GLU A 253 -5.34 -5.09 -27.43
CA GLU A 253 -4.07 -5.55 -28.01
C GLU A 253 -2.97 -5.64 -26.96
N ILE A 254 -2.85 -4.65 -26.07
CA ILE A 254 -1.91 -4.68 -24.96
C ILE A 254 -2.23 -5.84 -24.01
N GLN A 255 -3.49 -6.04 -23.65
CA GLN A 255 -3.93 -7.16 -22.82
C GLN A 255 -3.58 -8.51 -23.46
N ALA A 256 -3.82 -8.68 -24.77
CA ALA A 256 -3.47 -9.90 -25.50
C ALA A 256 -1.95 -10.14 -25.56
N LYS A 257 -1.12 -9.08 -25.59
CA LYS A 257 0.34 -9.21 -25.47
C LYS A 257 0.73 -9.70 -24.08
N MET A 258 0.15 -9.11 -23.03
CA MET A 258 0.40 -9.49 -21.64
C MET A 258 0.01 -10.96 -21.37
N GLU A 259 -1.08 -11.43 -21.97
CA GLU A 259 -1.53 -12.83 -21.84
C GLU A 259 -0.54 -13.87 -22.37
N LYS A 260 0.32 -13.47 -23.30
CA LYS A 260 1.37 -14.34 -23.86
C LYS A 260 2.65 -14.33 -23.03
N MET A 261 2.77 -13.43 -22.05
CA MET A 261 3.95 -13.34 -21.19
C MET A 261 3.92 -14.43 -20.12
N ASP A 262 5.04 -15.14 -19.98
CA ASP A 262 5.20 -16.16 -18.94
C ASP A 262 5.38 -15.49 -17.57
N THR A 263 4.30 -15.45 -16.81
CA THR A 263 4.27 -14.89 -15.44
C THR A 263 4.57 -15.91 -14.36
N GLY A 264 4.78 -17.17 -14.75
CA GLY A 264 5.00 -18.25 -13.81
C GLY A 264 6.33 -18.11 -13.09
N ILE A 265 6.31 -18.23 -11.77
CA ILE A 265 7.53 -18.58 -11.04
C ILE A 265 7.96 -19.98 -11.50
N LYS A 266 9.23 -20.11 -11.86
CA LYS A 266 9.90 -21.38 -12.19
C LYS A 266 10.80 -21.77 -11.03
N PRO A 267 10.25 -22.39 -9.97
CA PRO A 267 11.05 -22.75 -8.82
C PRO A 267 11.97 -23.93 -9.15
N GLU A 268 13.14 -23.96 -8.52
CA GLU A 268 13.98 -25.15 -8.51
C GLU A 268 13.31 -26.25 -7.69
N PRO A 269 13.24 -27.50 -8.19
CA PRO A 269 12.73 -28.62 -7.42
C PRO A 269 13.46 -28.79 -6.08
N PHE A 270 12.74 -29.23 -5.06
CA PHE A 270 13.32 -29.61 -3.79
C PHE A 270 14.31 -30.75 -3.97
N ALA A 271 15.52 -30.60 -3.41
CA ALA A 271 16.60 -31.57 -3.57
C ALA A 271 16.34 -32.90 -2.85
N GLY A 272 15.31 -32.96 -1.99
CA GLY A 272 14.97 -34.11 -1.17
C GLY A 272 15.38 -33.93 0.29
N ARG A 273 14.73 -34.72 1.15
CA ARG A 273 14.98 -34.72 2.60
C ARG A 273 16.35 -35.32 2.92
N LYS A 274 16.95 -34.86 4.01
CA LYS A 274 18.17 -35.44 4.60
C LYS A 274 17.84 -36.60 5.55
N SER A 275 16.70 -36.53 6.22
CA SER A 275 16.17 -37.57 7.12
C SER A 275 15.27 -38.58 6.38
N LYS A 276 14.91 -39.66 7.07
CA LYS A 276 13.94 -40.66 6.60
C LYS A 276 12.48 -40.30 6.94
N SER A 277 12.19 -39.03 7.18
CA SER A 277 10.83 -38.58 7.50
C SER A 277 9.87 -38.71 6.31
N ASP A 278 8.62 -39.04 6.63
CA ASP A 278 7.45 -39.06 5.74
C ASP A 278 6.46 -37.93 6.06
N ARG A 279 6.86 -36.92 6.86
CA ARG A 279 6.02 -35.77 7.17
C ARG A 279 5.75 -34.91 5.94
N ALA A 280 4.48 -34.66 5.67
CA ALA A 280 4.06 -33.62 4.76
C ALA A 280 3.79 -32.32 5.52
N VAL A 281 4.22 -31.20 4.95
CA VAL A 281 3.93 -29.85 5.45
C VAL A 281 2.64 -29.37 4.81
N LEU A 282 1.66 -29.03 5.64
CA LEU A 282 0.47 -28.30 5.18
C LEU A 282 0.76 -26.80 5.20
N VAL A 283 0.48 -26.13 4.10
CA VAL A 283 0.55 -24.68 3.97
C VAL A 283 -0.85 -24.13 3.71
N GLU A 284 -1.34 -23.31 4.62
CA GLU A 284 -2.63 -22.63 4.51
C GLU A 284 -2.39 -21.15 4.19
N LEU A 285 -2.97 -20.65 3.10
CA LEU A 285 -2.91 -19.24 2.69
C LEU A 285 -4.31 -18.64 2.71
N PHE A 286 -4.47 -17.51 3.40
CA PHE A 286 -5.67 -16.68 3.39
C PHE A 286 -5.43 -15.46 2.48
N THR A 287 -6.31 -15.26 1.51
CA THR A 287 -6.15 -14.29 0.42
C THR A 287 -7.51 -13.70 0.00
N GLY A 288 -7.53 -12.85 -1.04
CA GLY A 288 -8.74 -12.34 -1.66
C GLY A 288 -8.51 -11.88 -3.11
N THR A 289 -9.51 -12.06 -3.98
CA THR A 289 -9.46 -11.64 -5.40
C THR A 289 -9.41 -10.12 -5.54
N GLU A 290 -9.85 -9.40 -4.53
CA GLU A 290 -9.85 -7.93 -4.49
C GLU A 290 -8.62 -7.36 -3.76
N CYS A 291 -7.66 -8.19 -3.33
CA CYS A 291 -6.50 -7.80 -2.52
C CYS A 291 -5.23 -7.64 -3.38
N PRO A 292 -4.84 -6.41 -3.80
CA PRO A 292 -3.58 -6.17 -4.51
C PRO A 292 -2.32 -6.66 -3.80
N PRO A 293 -2.13 -6.47 -2.48
CA PRO A 293 -0.91 -6.95 -1.83
C PRO A 293 -0.84 -8.48 -1.79
N CYS A 294 -1.93 -9.22 -2.01
CA CYS A 294 -1.92 -10.67 -1.99
C CYS A 294 -1.17 -11.31 -3.18
N VAL A 295 -0.97 -10.57 -4.27
CA VAL A 295 -0.46 -11.09 -5.56
C VAL A 295 0.86 -11.86 -5.42
N ALA A 296 1.87 -11.29 -4.74
CA ALA A 296 3.16 -11.98 -4.54
C ALA A 296 3.02 -13.27 -3.74
N ALA A 297 2.19 -13.25 -2.69
CA ALA A 297 1.99 -14.37 -1.80
C ALA A 297 1.27 -15.53 -2.50
N ASP A 298 0.22 -15.22 -3.28
CA ASP A 298 -0.52 -16.21 -4.08
C ASP A 298 0.41 -16.89 -5.09
N MET A 299 1.21 -16.12 -5.83
CA MET A 299 2.14 -16.68 -6.82
C MET A 299 3.26 -17.50 -6.19
N ALA A 300 3.79 -17.07 -5.05
CA ALA A 300 4.79 -17.81 -4.29
C ALA A 300 4.22 -19.12 -3.73
N PHE A 301 2.98 -19.08 -3.26
CA PHE A 301 2.25 -20.24 -2.77
C PHE A 301 1.98 -21.25 -3.90
N ASP A 302 1.56 -20.78 -5.07
CA ASP A 302 1.36 -21.60 -6.28
C ASP A 302 2.64 -22.26 -6.80
N ALA A 303 3.81 -21.73 -6.43
CA ALA A 303 5.10 -22.32 -6.76
C ALA A 303 5.49 -23.48 -5.84
N LEU A 304 4.93 -23.57 -4.61
CA LEU A 304 5.20 -24.68 -3.70
C LEU A 304 4.88 -26.05 -4.30
N PRO A 305 3.68 -26.33 -4.84
CA PRO A 305 3.38 -27.64 -5.44
C PRO A 305 4.12 -27.90 -6.76
N LYS A 306 4.85 -26.92 -7.30
CA LYS A 306 5.75 -27.10 -8.45
C LYS A 306 7.17 -27.49 -8.01
N ALA A 307 7.59 -27.00 -6.85
CA ALA A 307 8.90 -27.27 -6.27
C ALA A 307 8.93 -28.57 -5.45
N PHE A 308 7.82 -28.91 -4.79
CA PHE A 308 7.69 -30.04 -3.88
C PHE A 308 6.64 -31.04 -4.37
N LYS A 309 6.85 -32.32 -4.08
CA LYS A 309 5.84 -33.36 -4.35
C LYS A 309 4.65 -33.21 -3.40
N SER A 310 3.49 -33.75 -3.78
CA SER A 310 2.30 -33.76 -2.90
C SER A 310 2.48 -34.59 -1.62
N SER A 311 3.49 -35.47 -1.56
CA SER A 311 3.92 -36.19 -0.35
C SER A 311 4.88 -35.38 0.54
N GLU A 312 5.22 -34.17 0.14
CA GLU A 312 6.13 -33.27 0.84
C GLU A 312 5.38 -32.00 1.26
N VAL A 313 4.72 -31.33 0.32
CA VAL A 313 3.94 -30.13 0.60
C VAL A 313 2.53 -30.27 0.08
N VAL A 314 1.57 -29.99 0.96
CA VAL A 314 0.14 -29.88 0.64
C VAL A 314 -0.27 -28.44 0.88
N VAL A 315 -1.12 -27.89 0.02
CA VAL A 315 -1.46 -26.47 0.05
C VAL A 315 -2.97 -26.27 0.05
N LEU A 316 -3.46 -25.28 0.80
CA LEU A 316 -4.88 -24.88 0.89
C LEU A 316 -5.01 -23.35 0.79
N GLN A 317 -5.75 -22.87 -0.20
CA GLN A 317 -6.03 -21.45 -0.41
C GLN A 317 -7.46 -21.12 0.06
N TYR A 318 -7.55 -20.26 1.05
CA TYR A 318 -8.79 -19.75 1.64
C TYR A 318 -9.02 -18.33 1.13
N HIS A 319 -10.11 -18.15 0.39
CA HIS A 319 -10.57 -16.82 -0.02
C HIS A 319 -11.45 -16.21 1.07
N LEU A 320 -11.25 -14.92 1.32
CA LEU A 320 -12.00 -14.10 2.27
C LEU A 320 -12.58 -12.87 1.55
N HIS A 321 -13.68 -12.33 2.06
CA HIS A 321 -14.25 -11.07 1.54
C HIS A 321 -13.40 -9.86 1.97
N ILE A 322 -12.24 -9.66 1.31
CA ILE A 322 -11.29 -8.59 1.63
C ILE A 322 -10.55 -8.04 0.39
N PRO A 323 -10.39 -6.71 0.27
CA PRO A 323 -11.09 -5.64 1.00
C PRO A 323 -12.57 -5.49 0.61
N GLY A 324 -13.04 -6.28 -0.37
CA GLY A 324 -14.45 -6.30 -0.80
C GLY A 324 -14.94 -7.71 -1.11
N PRO A 325 -16.15 -7.84 -1.67
CA PRO A 325 -16.76 -9.12 -1.98
C PRO A 325 -15.93 -9.97 -2.96
N ASP A 326 -15.46 -11.12 -2.48
CA ASP A 326 -14.80 -12.16 -3.28
C ASP A 326 -15.72 -13.37 -3.54
N PRO A 327 -15.98 -13.78 -4.80
CA PRO A 327 -16.89 -14.88 -5.12
C PRO A 327 -16.29 -16.29 -4.95
N LEU A 328 -15.02 -16.40 -4.57
CA LEU A 328 -14.37 -17.65 -4.17
C LEU A 328 -14.53 -17.94 -2.69
N THR A 329 -14.92 -16.94 -1.90
CA THR A 329 -15.16 -17.05 -0.45
C THR A 329 -16.38 -17.93 -0.15
N ASN A 330 -16.30 -18.64 0.98
CA ASN A 330 -17.41 -19.36 1.56
C ASN A 330 -17.36 -19.25 3.11
N PRO A 331 -18.48 -19.48 3.81
CA PRO A 331 -18.54 -19.39 5.27
C PRO A 331 -17.56 -20.30 6.00
N GLU A 332 -17.19 -21.43 5.40
CA GLU A 332 -16.25 -22.38 6.01
C GLU A 332 -14.82 -21.85 5.98
N SER A 333 -14.44 -21.11 4.93
CA SER A 333 -13.16 -20.39 4.84
C SER A 333 -13.09 -19.24 5.85
N GLU A 334 -14.16 -18.46 5.96
CA GLU A 334 -14.30 -17.40 6.98
C GLU A 334 -14.21 -17.97 8.40
N ASN A 335 -14.86 -19.11 8.66
CA ASN A 335 -14.77 -19.77 9.97
C ASN A 335 -13.37 -20.33 10.25
N ARG A 336 -12.67 -20.85 9.23
CA ARG A 336 -11.26 -21.26 9.37
C ARG A 336 -10.35 -20.06 9.67
N ALA A 337 -10.62 -18.89 9.10
CA ALA A 337 -9.89 -17.67 9.46
C ALA A 337 -10.14 -17.26 10.92
N LYS A 338 -11.40 -17.34 11.39
CA LYS A 338 -11.75 -17.05 12.79
C LYS A 338 -11.03 -17.95 13.79
N TYR A 339 -10.74 -19.19 13.44
CA TYR A 339 -9.93 -20.10 14.27
C TYR A 339 -8.53 -19.52 14.56
N TYR A 340 -7.89 -18.93 13.56
CA TYR A 340 -6.58 -18.28 13.73
C TYR A 340 -6.68 -16.91 14.44
N GLY A 341 -7.86 -16.29 14.41
CA GLY A 341 -8.19 -15.11 15.20
C GLY A 341 -7.24 -13.94 14.92
N LYS A 342 -6.63 -13.39 15.98
CA LYS A 342 -5.72 -12.24 15.90
C LYS A 342 -4.44 -12.51 15.08
N GLN A 343 -4.16 -13.74 14.69
CA GLN A 343 -3.04 -14.03 13.78
C GLN A 343 -3.37 -13.65 12.32
N ILE A 344 -4.64 -13.38 12.02
CA ILE A 344 -5.10 -12.85 10.73
C ILE A 344 -5.71 -11.47 10.98
N GLU A 345 -4.85 -10.44 10.94
CA GLU A 345 -5.29 -9.02 10.99
C GLU A 345 -5.55 -8.45 9.59
N GLY A 346 -5.15 -9.17 8.55
CA GLY A 346 -5.33 -8.83 7.14
C GLY A 346 -4.80 -9.93 6.24
N THR A 347 -4.95 -9.76 4.93
CA THR A 347 -4.42 -10.67 3.91
C THR A 347 -3.29 -10.01 3.12
N PRO A 348 -2.32 -10.78 2.60
CA PRO A 348 -2.22 -12.25 2.72
C PRO A 348 -1.73 -12.70 4.11
N ALA A 349 -2.29 -13.80 4.61
CA ALA A 349 -1.82 -14.46 5.84
C ALA A 349 -1.53 -15.94 5.57
N ILE A 350 -0.35 -16.41 5.93
CA ILE A 350 0.13 -17.76 5.62
C ILE A 350 0.56 -18.52 6.88
N PHE A 351 0.27 -19.81 6.91
CA PHE A 351 0.56 -20.70 8.02
C PHE A 351 1.21 -21.99 7.51
N PHE A 352 2.31 -22.40 8.15
CA PHE A 352 3.03 -23.64 7.88
C PHE A 352 2.83 -24.57 9.07
N ASN A 353 2.16 -25.70 8.85
CA ASN A 353 1.69 -26.61 9.90
C ASN A 353 0.97 -25.88 11.06
N GLY A 354 0.12 -24.91 10.73
CA GLY A 354 -0.66 -24.13 11.69
C GLY A 354 0.12 -23.03 12.44
N LYS A 355 1.35 -22.71 12.00
CA LYS A 355 2.18 -21.62 12.55
C LYS A 355 2.43 -20.55 11.52
N SER A 356 2.17 -19.29 11.87
CA SER A 356 2.49 -18.16 10.99
C SER A 356 4.00 -17.97 10.88
N ALA A 357 4.47 -17.79 9.65
CA ALA A 357 5.86 -17.46 9.32
C ALA A 357 5.90 -16.81 7.93
N ALA A 358 6.98 -16.08 7.62
CA ALA A 358 7.19 -15.48 6.29
C ALA A 358 5.98 -14.67 5.76
N GLY A 359 5.27 -13.97 6.66
CA GLY A 359 4.07 -13.21 6.31
C GLY A 359 4.33 -12.05 5.35
N GLY A 360 3.24 -11.37 4.98
CA GLY A 360 3.27 -10.23 4.07
C GLY A 360 3.21 -10.63 2.60
N GLY A 361 2.78 -9.68 1.79
CA GLY A 361 2.60 -9.83 0.36
C GLY A 361 3.46 -8.86 -0.43
N GLY A 362 2.97 -8.46 -1.60
CA GLY A 362 3.64 -7.48 -2.44
C GLY A 362 3.21 -7.57 -3.91
N PRO A 363 3.82 -6.71 -4.75
CA PRO A 363 3.65 -6.76 -6.19
C PRO A 363 4.24 -8.05 -6.80
N ARG A 364 3.83 -8.36 -8.04
CA ARG A 364 4.19 -9.58 -8.79
C ARG A 364 5.71 -9.86 -8.82
N ASP A 365 6.55 -8.83 -8.93
CA ASP A 365 8.02 -8.97 -8.99
C ASP A 365 8.64 -9.44 -7.66
N ALA A 366 7.97 -9.25 -6.53
CA ALA A 366 8.40 -9.77 -5.22
C ALA A 366 8.13 -11.27 -5.04
N ALA A 367 7.37 -11.91 -5.94
CA ALA A 367 6.87 -13.26 -5.74
C ALA A 367 7.98 -14.33 -5.66
N MET A 368 9.07 -14.19 -6.40
CA MET A 368 10.19 -15.15 -6.34
C MET A 368 10.94 -15.06 -5.00
N GLU A 369 11.18 -13.86 -4.47
CA GLU A 369 11.77 -13.71 -3.15
C GLU A 369 10.85 -14.25 -2.06
N LYS A 370 9.54 -13.97 -2.17
CA LYS A 370 8.54 -14.53 -1.26
C LYS A 370 8.51 -16.07 -1.32
N PHE A 371 8.65 -16.68 -2.50
CA PHE A 371 8.78 -18.14 -2.63
C PHE A 371 10.03 -18.67 -1.93
N LYS A 372 11.18 -17.99 -2.01
CA LYS A 372 12.40 -18.40 -1.29
C LYS A 372 12.19 -18.37 0.23
N GLU A 373 11.48 -17.36 0.75
CA GLU A 373 11.11 -17.31 2.16
C GLU A 373 10.24 -18.51 2.56
N TYR A 374 9.22 -18.84 1.76
CA TYR A 374 8.36 -20.01 2.02
C TYR A 374 9.16 -21.32 1.99
N LYS A 375 10.04 -21.49 1.00
CA LYS A 375 10.94 -22.64 0.89
C LYS A 375 11.82 -22.79 2.13
N ALA A 376 12.41 -21.69 2.62
CA ALA A 376 13.24 -21.69 3.82
C ALA A 376 12.49 -22.08 5.11
N VAL A 377 11.18 -21.86 5.17
CA VAL A 377 10.32 -22.33 6.28
C VAL A 377 9.96 -23.81 6.11
N VAL A 378 9.63 -24.24 4.89
CA VAL A 378 9.17 -25.61 4.60
C VAL A 378 10.27 -26.65 4.81
N GLU A 379 11.49 -26.40 4.30
CA GLU A 379 12.54 -27.42 4.27
C GLU A 379 12.89 -27.98 5.67
N PRO A 380 13.09 -27.16 6.72
CA PRO A 380 13.34 -27.69 8.07
C PRO A 380 12.15 -28.46 8.67
N LEU A 381 10.91 -28.16 8.25
CA LEU A 381 9.72 -28.85 8.75
C LEU A 381 9.58 -30.24 8.14
N LEU A 382 10.06 -30.46 6.91
CA LEU A 382 10.09 -31.77 6.26
C LEU A 382 11.04 -32.76 6.95
N GLU A 383 12.00 -32.27 7.72
CA GLU A 383 12.96 -33.10 8.46
C GLU A 383 12.40 -33.60 9.81
N LYS A 384 11.26 -33.06 10.26
CA LYS A 384 10.58 -33.55 11.47
C LYS A 384 9.81 -34.82 11.15
N GLY A 385 9.77 -35.79 12.07
CA GLY A 385 8.96 -37.00 11.91
C GLY A 385 7.47 -36.71 11.86
N ALA A 386 6.72 -37.54 11.13
CA ALA A 386 5.27 -37.54 11.18
C ALA A 386 4.77 -38.14 12.51
N ALA A 387 3.68 -37.60 13.06
CA ALA A 387 3.08 -38.12 14.28
C ALA A 387 1.95 -39.13 14.01
N ALA A 388 1.68 -39.46 12.74
CA ALA A 388 0.68 -40.42 12.29
C ALA A 388 0.93 -40.81 10.83
N SER A 389 0.43 -41.98 10.43
CA SER A 389 0.24 -42.36 9.02
C SER A 389 -1.18 -42.03 8.57
N LEU A 390 -1.33 -41.35 7.44
CA LEU A 390 -2.62 -40.98 6.84
C LEU A 390 -2.75 -41.62 5.46
N MET A 391 -3.80 -42.43 5.27
CA MET A 391 -4.19 -42.96 3.96
C MET A 391 -5.59 -42.46 3.64
N ALA A 392 -5.71 -41.67 2.58
CA ALA A 392 -6.99 -41.14 2.12
C ALA A 392 -7.38 -41.71 0.76
N SER A 393 -8.68 -41.76 0.49
CA SER A 393 -9.24 -42.00 -0.84
C SER A 393 -10.52 -41.19 -1.01
N ALA A 394 -10.77 -40.75 -2.23
CA ALA A 394 -11.98 -40.02 -2.57
C ALA A 394 -12.53 -40.50 -3.91
N LYS A 395 -13.86 -40.63 -3.99
CA LYS A 395 -14.55 -41.08 -5.20
C LYS A 395 -15.79 -40.24 -5.45
N LYS A 396 -15.98 -39.80 -6.69
CA LYS A 396 -17.19 -39.12 -7.17
C LYS A 396 -18.09 -40.10 -7.91
N VAL A 397 -19.37 -40.15 -7.54
CA VAL A 397 -20.42 -40.87 -8.26
C VAL A 397 -21.59 -39.92 -8.44
N GLY A 398 -21.86 -39.53 -9.69
CA GLY A 398 -22.81 -38.44 -9.94
C GLY A 398 -22.33 -37.14 -9.29
N GLU A 399 -23.15 -36.54 -8.43
CA GLU A 399 -22.82 -35.34 -7.65
C GLU A 399 -22.27 -35.66 -6.25
N ASP A 400 -22.25 -36.93 -5.85
CA ASP A 400 -21.78 -37.34 -4.51
C ASP A 400 -20.29 -37.63 -4.51
N VAL A 401 -19.54 -36.94 -3.66
CA VAL A 401 -18.14 -37.23 -3.36
C VAL A 401 -18.08 -37.93 -2.00
N SER A 402 -17.59 -39.17 -1.99
CA SER A 402 -17.34 -39.95 -0.78
C SER A 402 -15.84 -39.92 -0.44
N ILE A 403 -15.53 -39.61 0.82
CA ILE A 403 -14.18 -39.47 1.35
C ILE A 403 -13.98 -40.53 2.42
N SER A 404 -12.83 -41.21 2.38
CA SER A 404 -12.44 -42.21 3.37
C SER A 404 -11.00 -41.98 3.81
N VAL A 405 -10.77 -41.95 5.12
CA VAL A 405 -9.46 -41.72 5.72
C VAL A 405 -9.18 -42.80 6.75
N GLU A 406 -8.06 -43.49 6.58
CA GLU A 406 -7.50 -44.40 7.57
C GLU A 406 -6.32 -43.70 8.27
N VAL A 407 -6.41 -43.60 9.59
CA VAL A 407 -5.34 -43.08 10.46
C VAL A 407 -4.68 -44.27 11.15
N LYS A 408 -3.35 -44.30 11.16
CA LYS A 408 -2.55 -45.30 11.88
C LYS A 408 -1.47 -44.66 12.73
N ASP A 409 -1.15 -45.32 13.84
CA ASP A 409 -0.03 -45.02 14.73
C ASP A 409 0.02 -43.56 15.21
N LEU A 410 -1.15 -42.98 15.45
CA LEU A 410 -1.24 -41.62 15.95
C LEU A 410 -0.59 -41.51 17.34
N ALA A 411 0.37 -40.60 17.47
CA ALA A 411 1.17 -40.44 18.68
C ALA A 411 0.33 -40.03 19.90
N GLU A 412 -0.61 -39.10 19.70
CA GLU A 412 -1.48 -38.53 20.74
C GLU A 412 -2.95 -38.55 20.31
N VAL A 413 -3.85 -38.83 21.26
CA VAL A 413 -5.31 -38.87 21.03
C VAL A 413 -6.02 -37.97 22.05
N GLY A 414 -7.25 -37.56 21.74
CA GLY A 414 -8.14 -36.88 22.67
C GLY A 414 -8.94 -35.75 22.04
N ASN A 415 -9.64 -35.01 22.92
CA ASN A 415 -10.54 -33.94 22.51
C ASN A 415 -9.85 -32.73 21.87
N ASN A 416 -8.51 -32.65 21.87
CA ASN A 416 -7.79 -31.60 21.15
C ASN A 416 -7.17 -32.10 19.85
N ILE A 417 -7.19 -33.40 19.56
CA ILE A 417 -6.63 -33.96 18.33
C ILE A 417 -7.77 -34.10 17.33
N ARG A 418 -7.68 -33.39 16.21
CA ARG A 418 -8.74 -33.25 15.20
C ARG A 418 -8.28 -33.72 13.84
N LEU A 419 -9.02 -34.66 13.25
CA LEU A 419 -8.91 -34.99 11.83
C LEU A 419 -9.81 -34.08 11.01
N ASN A 420 -9.21 -33.33 10.10
CA ASN A 420 -9.90 -32.47 9.14
C ASN A 420 -9.91 -33.13 7.76
N MET A 421 -11.02 -32.96 7.04
CA MET A 421 -11.19 -33.39 5.66
C MET A 421 -11.68 -32.17 4.88
N VAL A 422 -10.98 -31.83 3.79
CA VAL A 422 -11.23 -30.60 3.04
C VAL A 422 -11.40 -30.96 1.57
N LEU A 423 -12.54 -30.56 0.99
CA LEU A 423 -12.77 -30.58 -0.44
C LEU A 423 -12.15 -29.32 -1.07
N VAL A 424 -11.34 -29.52 -2.09
CA VAL A 424 -10.51 -28.50 -2.71
C VAL A 424 -10.69 -28.51 -4.21
N GLU A 425 -10.77 -27.34 -4.84
CA GLU A 425 -10.75 -27.19 -6.30
C GLU A 425 -9.33 -26.84 -6.75
N LYS A 426 -8.73 -27.67 -7.62
CA LYS A 426 -7.30 -27.56 -7.94
C LYS A 426 -6.93 -26.27 -8.65
N GLU A 427 -7.73 -25.83 -9.61
CA GLU A 427 -7.58 -24.57 -10.34
C GLU A 427 -8.96 -23.94 -10.52
N VAL A 428 -9.07 -22.65 -10.25
CA VAL A 428 -10.28 -21.86 -10.48
C VAL A 428 -9.90 -20.63 -11.28
N ARG A 429 -10.65 -20.38 -12.35
CA ARG A 429 -10.45 -19.19 -13.18
C ARG A 429 -11.43 -18.11 -12.77
N TYR A 430 -10.89 -17.03 -12.25
CA TYR A 430 -11.61 -15.83 -11.90
C TYR A 430 -10.62 -14.66 -11.92
N GLN A 431 -11.06 -13.50 -12.38
CA GLN A 431 -10.24 -12.29 -12.37
C GLN A 431 -10.95 -11.19 -11.59
N GLY A 432 -10.45 -10.93 -10.38
CA GLY A 432 -10.91 -9.85 -9.52
C GLY A 432 -10.05 -8.59 -9.64
N GLY A 433 -10.22 -7.69 -8.68
CA GLY A 433 -9.50 -6.41 -8.59
C GLY A 433 -7.97 -6.53 -8.53
N ASN A 434 -7.44 -7.63 -7.99
CA ASN A 434 -6.00 -7.91 -7.93
C ASN A 434 -5.40 -8.39 -9.27
N LYS A 435 -6.24 -8.55 -10.30
CA LYS A 435 -5.90 -8.95 -11.68
C LYS A 435 -5.32 -10.36 -11.85
N GLN A 436 -5.21 -11.16 -10.79
CA GLN A 436 -4.89 -12.59 -10.94
C GLN A 436 -6.02 -13.31 -11.68
N LYS A 437 -5.68 -14.27 -12.54
CA LYS A 437 -6.66 -15.00 -13.38
C LYS A 437 -6.93 -16.42 -12.91
N LYS A 438 -6.04 -16.96 -12.08
CA LYS A 438 -6.02 -18.35 -11.65
C LYS A 438 -5.75 -18.39 -10.16
N HIS A 439 -6.56 -19.17 -9.47
CA HIS A 439 -6.45 -19.47 -8.05
C HIS A 439 -6.30 -20.98 -7.92
N HIS A 440 -5.42 -21.46 -7.04
CA HIS A 440 -5.09 -22.88 -6.96
C HIS A 440 -5.36 -23.43 -5.58
N HIS A 441 -5.80 -24.68 -5.55
CA HIS A 441 -6.14 -25.39 -4.32
C HIS A 441 -7.15 -24.60 -3.46
N VAL A 442 -8.18 -24.05 -4.11
CA VAL A 442 -9.20 -23.24 -3.46
C VAL A 442 -10.11 -24.12 -2.61
N VAL A 443 -10.24 -23.80 -1.33
CA VAL A 443 -11.06 -24.58 -0.41
C VAL A 443 -12.55 -24.39 -0.71
N ARG A 444 -13.26 -25.50 -0.92
CA ARG A 444 -14.69 -25.51 -1.23
C ARG A 444 -15.57 -25.98 -0.10
N SER A 445 -15.09 -26.91 0.73
CA SER A 445 -15.83 -27.34 1.91
C SER A 445 -14.97 -28.12 2.91
N PHE A 446 -15.43 -28.20 4.15
CA PHE A 446 -15.05 -29.18 5.17
C PHE A 446 -16.21 -30.17 5.38
N PRO A 447 -16.25 -31.30 4.66
CA PRO A 447 -17.38 -32.25 4.75
C PRO A 447 -17.62 -32.85 6.14
N ALA A 448 -16.62 -32.78 7.03
CA ALA A 448 -16.72 -33.21 8.42
C ALA A 448 -16.86 -32.04 9.42
N GLY A 449 -17.10 -30.82 8.94
CA GLY A 449 -17.11 -29.59 9.73
C GLY A 449 -15.71 -28.98 9.91
N VAL A 450 -15.65 -27.65 10.06
CA VAL A 450 -14.40 -26.87 10.16
C VAL A 450 -13.61 -27.16 11.45
N ASP A 451 -14.29 -27.64 12.49
CA ASP A 451 -13.66 -28.05 13.76
C ASP A 451 -12.99 -29.43 13.70
N GLY A 452 -13.27 -30.21 12.64
CA GLY A 452 -12.77 -31.57 12.45
C GLY A 452 -13.36 -32.61 13.43
N ILE A 453 -12.96 -33.87 13.23
CA ILE A 453 -13.40 -35.02 14.03
C ILE A 453 -12.40 -35.29 15.15
N ALA A 454 -12.89 -35.44 16.39
CA ALA A 454 -12.06 -35.86 17.52
C ALA A 454 -11.45 -37.26 17.31
N MET A 455 -10.12 -37.35 17.46
CA MET A 455 -9.39 -38.60 17.36
C MET A 455 -9.20 -39.20 18.76
N MET A 456 -10.07 -40.14 19.12
CA MET A 456 -10.06 -40.79 20.45
C MET A 456 -9.26 -42.10 20.49
N GLU A 457 -8.88 -42.61 19.32
CA GLU A 457 -8.14 -43.86 19.15
C GLU A 457 -6.92 -43.62 18.26
N LYS A 458 -5.85 -44.39 18.49
CA LYS A 458 -4.59 -44.26 17.73
C LYS A 458 -4.73 -44.70 16.27
N ASN A 459 -5.68 -45.59 16.02
CA ASN A 459 -5.98 -46.16 14.72
C ASN A 459 -7.47 -46.02 14.45
N GLY A 460 -7.86 -45.80 13.20
CA GLY A 460 -9.28 -45.79 12.87
C GLY A 460 -9.58 -45.31 11.47
N LYS A 461 -10.77 -45.68 11.00
CA LYS A 461 -11.32 -45.24 9.73
C LYS A 461 -12.40 -44.18 9.96
N LYS A 462 -12.33 -43.08 9.23
CA LYS A 462 -13.33 -42.00 9.24
C LYS A 462 -13.80 -41.73 7.81
N GLU A 463 -15.07 -41.37 7.67
CA GLU A 463 -15.70 -41.14 6.38
C GLU A 463 -16.51 -39.86 6.41
N ALA A 464 -16.59 -39.20 5.27
CA ALA A 464 -17.44 -38.02 5.06
C ALA A 464 -17.99 -38.04 3.63
N LYS A 465 -19.09 -37.33 3.41
CA LYS A 465 -19.71 -37.17 2.08
C LYS A 465 -20.07 -35.73 1.84
N VAL A 466 -20.01 -35.33 0.58
CA VAL A 466 -20.48 -34.01 0.13
C VAL A 466 -21.18 -34.17 -1.21
N ASN A 467 -22.38 -33.61 -1.32
CA ASN A 467 -23.12 -33.52 -2.56
C ASN A 467 -22.83 -32.17 -3.22
N LEU A 468 -22.30 -32.19 -4.43
CA LEU A 468 -21.83 -30.99 -5.14
C LEU A 468 -22.98 -30.09 -5.59
N GLU A 469 -24.16 -30.64 -5.88
CA GLU A 469 -25.33 -29.84 -6.25
C GLU A 469 -25.88 -29.07 -5.05
N GLU A 470 -26.00 -29.74 -3.90
CA GLU A 470 -26.38 -29.09 -2.64
C GLU A 470 -25.37 -28.03 -2.22
N LEU A 471 -24.07 -28.34 -2.32
CA LEU A 471 -23.00 -27.41 -2.03
C LEU A 471 -23.08 -26.16 -2.93
N ARG A 472 -23.35 -26.35 -4.23
CA ARG A 472 -23.50 -25.27 -5.21
C ARG A 472 -24.65 -24.35 -4.84
N LYS A 473 -25.80 -24.91 -4.48
CA LYS A 473 -26.98 -24.14 -4.01
C LYS A 473 -26.68 -23.38 -2.73
N LYS A 474 -26.02 -24.02 -1.75
CA LYS A 474 -25.62 -23.42 -0.47
C LYS A 474 -24.72 -22.21 -0.67
N TRP A 475 -23.66 -22.35 -1.47
CA TRP A 475 -22.70 -21.27 -1.75
C TRP A 475 -23.26 -20.18 -2.66
N ALA A 476 -24.09 -20.53 -3.64
CA ALA A 476 -24.79 -19.54 -4.45
C ALA A 476 -25.68 -18.65 -3.58
N SER A 477 -26.46 -19.25 -2.67
CA SER A 477 -27.35 -18.51 -1.76
C SER A 477 -26.59 -17.62 -0.77
N TYR A 478 -25.44 -18.09 -0.26
CA TYR A 478 -24.56 -17.26 0.58
C TYR A 478 -24.04 -16.04 -0.19
N LEU A 479 -23.51 -16.25 -1.40
CA LEU A 479 -22.99 -15.16 -2.22
C LEU A 479 -24.10 -14.20 -2.69
N ASP A 480 -25.34 -14.66 -2.83
CA ASP A 480 -26.50 -13.78 -3.06
C ASP A 480 -26.79 -12.84 -1.89
N GLN A 481 -26.51 -13.26 -0.65
CA GLN A 481 -26.68 -12.41 0.51
C GLN A 481 -25.59 -11.33 0.54
N ILE A 482 -24.33 -11.70 0.28
CA ILE A 482 -23.21 -10.75 0.20
C ILE A 482 -23.46 -9.72 -0.92
N ALA A 483 -23.94 -10.16 -2.09
CA ALA A 483 -24.24 -9.26 -3.22
C ALA A 483 -25.30 -8.19 -2.90
N LYS A 484 -26.18 -8.42 -1.90
CA LYS A 484 -27.18 -7.43 -1.48
C LYS A 484 -26.58 -6.30 -0.65
N GLU A 485 -25.49 -6.59 0.05
CA GLU A 485 -24.76 -5.60 0.87
C GLU A 485 -23.80 -4.81 0.01
N GLU A 486 -23.00 -5.50 -0.82
CA GLU A 486 -22.05 -4.89 -1.73
C GLU A 486 -21.92 -5.74 -3.01
N PRO A 487 -21.97 -5.13 -4.21
CA PRO A 487 -21.85 -5.87 -5.46
C PRO A 487 -20.42 -6.38 -5.69
N PHE A 488 -20.30 -7.57 -6.27
CA PHE A 488 -19.01 -8.10 -6.74
C PHE A 488 -18.47 -7.28 -7.92
N SER A 489 -17.16 -7.05 -7.94
CA SER A 489 -16.49 -6.28 -9.00
C SER A 489 -16.44 -7.03 -10.35
N GLY A 490 -16.31 -8.36 -10.32
CA GLY A 490 -16.26 -9.22 -11.50
C GLY A 490 -17.59 -9.93 -11.83
N LYS A 491 -17.65 -10.53 -13.02
CA LYS A 491 -18.82 -11.28 -13.48
C LYS A 491 -18.71 -12.77 -13.11
N GLY A 492 -19.81 -13.34 -12.66
CA GLY A 492 -19.96 -14.78 -12.44
C GLY A 492 -19.55 -15.26 -11.04
N ARG A 493 -19.91 -16.51 -10.73
CA ARG A 493 -19.56 -17.20 -9.49
C ARG A 493 -19.04 -18.59 -9.85
N PRO A 494 -17.74 -18.87 -9.71
CA PRO A 494 -17.14 -20.11 -10.17
C PRO A 494 -17.43 -21.25 -9.19
N LEU A 495 -18.65 -21.78 -9.25
CA LEU A 495 -19.17 -22.88 -8.42
C LEU A 495 -19.38 -24.17 -9.25
N ASN A 496 -18.51 -24.36 -10.25
CA ASN A 496 -18.58 -25.52 -11.14
C ASN A 496 -18.00 -26.78 -10.48
N PHE A 497 -17.06 -26.61 -9.54
CA PHE A 497 -16.43 -27.69 -8.78
C PHE A 497 -15.77 -28.74 -9.68
N THR A 498 -14.86 -28.27 -10.53
CA THR A 498 -14.10 -29.09 -11.50
C THR A 498 -12.69 -29.41 -10.97
N ASP A 499 -12.09 -30.53 -11.36
CA ASP A 499 -10.74 -30.93 -10.93
C ASP A 499 -10.56 -30.94 -9.40
N LEU A 500 -11.37 -31.76 -8.73
CA LEU A 500 -11.43 -31.81 -7.28
C LEU A 500 -10.31 -32.65 -6.65
N LEU A 501 -9.85 -32.16 -5.51
CA LEU A 501 -8.90 -32.81 -4.61
C LEU A 501 -9.53 -32.94 -3.23
N VAL A 502 -9.02 -33.89 -2.45
CA VAL A 502 -9.27 -33.96 -1.01
C VAL A 502 -7.95 -33.83 -0.27
N VAL A 503 -7.92 -32.89 0.66
CA VAL A 503 -6.83 -32.72 1.62
C VAL A 503 -7.31 -33.16 2.98
N VAL A 504 -6.50 -33.95 3.68
CA VAL A 504 -6.77 -34.40 5.03
C VAL A 504 -5.59 -34.06 5.92
N PHE A 505 -5.86 -33.68 7.15
CA PHE A 505 -4.79 -33.38 8.10
C PHE A 505 -5.23 -33.59 9.54
N ILE A 506 -4.27 -33.95 10.40
CA ILE A 506 -4.48 -34.03 11.84
C ILE A 506 -3.90 -32.79 12.49
N GLN A 507 -4.69 -32.10 13.30
CA GLN A 507 -4.29 -30.88 14.02
C GLN A 507 -4.45 -31.07 15.52
N ASN A 508 -3.46 -30.62 16.29
CA ASN A 508 -3.58 -30.43 17.72
C ASN A 508 -4.14 -29.02 17.98
N MET A 509 -5.39 -28.94 18.42
CA MET A 509 -6.11 -27.69 18.64
C MET A 509 -5.57 -26.87 19.82
N ALA A 510 -4.88 -27.50 20.78
CA ALA A 510 -4.29 -26.79 21.91
C ALA A 510 -3.02 -26.03 21.50
N THR A 511 -2.22 -26.60 20.59
CA THR A 511 -0.99 -25.97 20.11
C THR A 511 -1.17 -25.27 18.77
N GLY A 512 -2.22 -25.59 18.02
CA GLY A 512 -2.43 -25.22 16.63
C GLY A 512 -1.61 -26.05 15.63
N GLU A 513 -0.71 -26.93 16.09
CA GLU A 513 0.20 -27.66 15.21
C GLU A 513 -0.54 -28.68 14.34
N ILE A 514 -0.22 -28.69 13.04
CA ILE A 514 -0.63 -29.74 12.12
C ILE A 514 0.44 -30.84 12.12
N LEU A 515 0.01 -32.03 12.53
CA LEU A 515 0.87 -33.17 12.87
C LEU A 515 1.23 -34.03 11.66
N GLN A 516 0.31 -34.16 10.71
CA GLN A 516 0.50 -34.82 9.42
C GLN A 516 -0.62 -34.37 8.45
N SER A 517 -0.31 -34.35 7.16
CA SER A 517 -1.29 -34.10 6.10
C SER A 517 -1.12 -35.04 4.92
N ALA A 518 -2.18 -35.22 4.13
CA ALA A 518 -2.14 -35.93 2.86
C ALA A 518 -3.12 -35.30 1.86
N GLN A 519 -2.83 -35.48 0.57
CA GLN A 519 -3.68 -35.03 -0.53
C GLN A 519 -3.93 -36.17 -1.50
N VAL A 520 -5.18 -36.31 -1.97
CA VAL A 520 -5.56 -37.29 -2.99
C VAL A 520 -6.51 -36.67 -4.02
N PRO A 521 -6.46 -37.12 -5.29
CA PRO A 521 -7.47 -36.75 -6.27
C PRO A 521 -8.84 -37.35 -5.93
N VAL A 522 -9.91 -36.67 -6.37
CA VAL A 522 -11.25 -37.25 -6.40
C VAL A 522 -11.42 -37.99 -7.72
N ASN A 523 -11.53 -39.32 -7.65
CA ASN A 523 -11.64 -40.20 -8.83
C ASN A 523 -13.07 -40.47 -9.28
#